data_AF-A0A1V5IHT2-F1
#
_entry.id   AF-A0A1V5IHT2-F1
#
_cell.length_a   1.000
_cell.length_b   1.000
_cell.length_c   1.000
_cell.angle_alpha   90.00
_cell.angle_beta   90.00
_cell.angle_gamma   90.00
#
_symmetry.space_group_name_H-M   'P 1'
#
loop_
_entity.id
_entity.type
_entity.pdbx_description
1 polymer ?
#
loop_
_entity_poly.entity_id
_entity_poly.type
_entity_poly.pdbx_seq_one_letter_code
_entity_poly.pdbx_strand_id
1 'polypeptide(L)'
;MTRKVLLMMALVAALTLVTGCGGGESVTAPPDVLPTTAAQIKSFLDERLPKARRGFMSADYSMDTGRVLAKYDTVDESFWDEDALIRQMATGAVDVFAVAFIPPSVKVVEVVAMVEMTDKYGNSKSEEGVTIALPRGEWEQVKDPAAFKDRIILDPTILYGIADSYQIHPGIYKNADDFSKTMPSTQ
;
A
#
# COMPACT_ATOMS: atom_id res chain seq x y z
N MET A 1 -56.74 -42.79 -5.71
CA MET A 1 -56.56 -41.37 -6.05
C MET A 1 -55.12 -40.98 -5.76
N THR A 2 -54.19 -41.39 -6.64
CA THR A 2 -53.51 -40.58 -7.69
C THR A 2 -52.38 -39.67 -7.18
N ARG A 3 -51.16 -40.15 -7.45
CA ARG A 3 -49.85 -39.47 -7.44
C ARG A 3 -49.82 -38.20 -8.31
N LYS A 4 -48.80 -37.35 -8.04
CA LYS A 4 -48.02 -36.48 -8.95
C LYS A 4 -48.21 -34.97 -8.75
N VAL A 5 -47.13 -34.26 -8.38
CA VAL A 5 -46.63 -33.00 -8.97
C VAL A 5 -45.10 -32.96 -8.70
N LEU A 6 -44.24 -33.28 -9.69
CA LEU A 6 -43.43 -32.37 -10.57
C LEU A 6 -42.43 -31.51 -9.76
N LEU A 7 -41.10 -31.69 -9.74
CA LEU A 7 -40.02 -31.91 -10.72
C LEU A 7 -39.77 -30.75 -11.71
N MET A 8 -38.52 -30.27 -11.69
CA MET A 8 -37.72 -29.59 -12.73
C MET A 8 -37.78 -28.05 -12.93
N MET A 9 -36.57 -27.46 -12.88
CA MET A 9 -35.96 -26.42 -13.74
C MET A 9 -35.13 -25.44 -12.87
N ALA A 10 -33.90 -25.02 -13.20
CA ALA A 10 -33.23 -24.98 -14.48
C ALA A 10 -31.71 -25.17 -14.35
N LEU A 11 -31.22 -26.01 -15.25
CA LEU A 11 -29.85 -26.12 -15.72
C LEU A 11 -29.52 -24.84 -16.53
N VAL A 12 -28.46 -24.12 -16.19
CA VAL A 12 -27.84 -23.16 -17.11
C VAL A 12 -26.46 -23.70 -17.46
N ALA A 13 -26.44 -24.47 -18.54
CA ALA A 13 -25.24 -24.73 -19.31
C ALA A 13 -24.99 -23.51 -20.21
N ALA A 14 -23.88 -22.82 -19.98
CA ALA A 14 -23.28 -21.94 -20.98
C ALA A 14 -21.90 -22.54 -21.31
N LEU A 15 -21.95 -23.44 -22.29
CA LEU A 15 -20.80 -23.91 -23.04
C LEU A 15 -20.44 -22.81 -24.04
N THR A 16 -19.28 -22.18 -23.88
CA THR A 16 -18.57 -21.55 -24.99
C THR A 16 -17.19 -22.18 -25.11
N LEU A 17 -17.07 -23.09 -26.08
CA LEU A 17 -15.79 -23.50 -26.65
C LEU A 17 -15.14 -22.28 -27.31
N VAL A 18 -13.95 -21.91 -26.86
CA VAL A 18 -12.91 -21.35 -27.72
C VAL A 18 -11.60 -22.07 -27.39
N THR A 19 -11.36 -23.19 -28.07
CA THR A 19 -10.02 -23.76 -28.22
C THR A 19 -9.25 -22.89 -29.22
N GLY A 20 -8.45 -21.96 -28.70
CA GLY A 20 -7.44 -21.22 -29.44
C GLY A 20 -6.11 -21.33 -28.72
N CYS A 21 -5.17 -22.08 -29.32
CA CYS A 21 -3.75 -22.00 -28.97
C CYS A 21 -3.27 -20.58 -29.19
N GLY A 22 -2.89 -19.88 -28.13
CA GLY A 22 -2.21 -18.60 -28.19
C GLY A 22 -1.68 -18.28 -26.79
N GLY A 23 -0.36 -18.20 -26.66
CA GLY A 23 0.29 -17.83 -25.41
C GLY A 23 -0.24 -16.49 -24.91
N GLY A 24 -0.97 -16.53 -23.80
CA GLY A 24 -1.37 -15.37 -23.03
C GLY A 24 -1.15 -15.72 -21.58
N GLU A 25 -0.32 -14.94 -20.91
CA GLU A 25 -0.14 -15.01 -19.46
C GLU A 25 -1.52 -15.07 -18.79
N SER A 26 -1.71 -16.12 -17.98
CA SER A 26 -2.89 -16.29 -17.16
C SER A 26 -2.97 -15.11 -16.21
N VAL A 27 -3.81 -14.13 -16.56
CA VAL A 27 -4.32 -13.15 -15.60
C VAL A 27 -5.23 -13.94 -14.67
N THR A 28 -4.64 -14.48 -13.60
CA THR A 28 -5.39 -15.11 -12.52
C THR A 28 -6.44 -14.12 -12.04
N ALA A 29 -7.71 -14.51 -12.20
CA ALA A 29 -8.83 -13.82 -11.58
C ALA A 29 -8.49 -13.53 -10.11
N PRO A 30 -8.87 -12.35 -9.56
CA PRO A 30 -8.67 -12.10 -8.15
C PRO A 30 -9.32 -13.25 -7.36
N PRO A 31 -8.65 -13.80 -6.33
CA PRO A 31 -9.25 -14.84 -5.52
C PRO A 31 -10.59 -14.31 -4.97
N ASP A 32 -11.69 -15.01 -5.26
CA ASP A 32 -13.05 -14.69 -4.79
C ASP A 32 -13.17 -14.69 -3.25
N VAL A 33 -12.10 -15.08 -2.54
CA VAL A 33 -12.03 -15.14 -1.09
C VAL A 33 -10.98 -14.16 -0.59
N LEU A 34 -11.42 -13.15 0.17
CA LEU A 34 -10.50 -12.23 0.84
C LEU A 34 -9.58 -13.02 1.80
N PRO A 35 -8.29 -12.64 1.89
CA PRO A 35 -7.36 -13.33 2.78
C PRO A 35 -7.76 -13.13 4.24
N THR A 36 -7.87 -14.23 5.00
CA THR A 36 -8.35 -14.21 6.40
C THR A 36 -7.32 -14.71 7.40
N THR A 37 -6.30 -15.43 6.95
CA THR A 37 -5.20 -15.93 7.80
C THR A 37 -3.92 -15.12 7.59
N ALA A 38 -3.02 -15.12 8.58
CA ALA A 38 -1.73 -14.44 8.48
C ALA A 38 -0.94 -14.82 7.21
N ALA A 39 -0.89 -16.11 6.89
CA ALA A 39 -0.18 -16.62 5.71
C ALA A 39 -0.84 -16.13 4.41
N GLN A 40 -2.17 -16.17 4.31
CA GLN A 40 -2.88 -15.66 3.14
C GLN A 40 -2.71 -14.15 2.98
N ILE A 41 -2.75 -13.39 4.07
CA ILE A 41 -2.54 -11.93 4.05
C ILE A 41 -1.11 -11.64 3.62
N LYS A 42 -0.12 -12.34 4.17
CA LYS A 42 1.28 -12.17 3.76
C LYS A 42 1.46 -12.47 2.27
N SER A 43 0.98 -13.62 1.79
CA SER A 43 1.04 -13.97 0.36
C SER A 43 0.34 -12.93 -0.52
N PHE A 44 -0.82 -12.43 -0.08
CA PHE A 44 -1.54 -11.38 -0.78
C PHE A 44 -0.74 -10.08 -0.89
N LEU A 45 -0.11 -9.65 0.21
CA LEU A 45 0.71 -8.43 0.26
C LEU A 45 1.98 -8.60 -0.59
N ASP A 46 2.69 -9.71 -0.45
CA ASP A 46 3.91 -10.02 -1.22
C ASP A 46 3.64 -10.08 -2.74
N GLU A 47 2.44 -10.49 -3.16
CA GLU A 47 2.07 -10.55 -4.58
C GLU A 47 1.69 -9.18 -5.16
N ARG A 48 1.07 -8.31 -4.36
CA ARG A 48 0.43 -7.07 -4.86
C ARG A 48 1.22 -5.81 -4.58
N LEU A 49 1.91 -5.72 -3.44
CA LEU A 49 2.68 -4.53 -3.08
C LEU A 49 3.84 -4.22 -4.05
N PRO A 50 4.57 -5.21 -4.63
CA PRO A 50 5.55 -4.92 -5.67
C PRO A 50 4.95 -4.30 -6.94
N LYS A 51 3.67 -4.59 -7.23
CA LYS A 51 2.94 -4.04 -8.38
C LYS A 51 2.40 -2.64 -8.09
N ALA A 52 2.10 -2.36 -6.82
CA ALA A 52 1.58 -1.07 -6.37
C ALA A 52 2.67 0.00 -6.30
N ARG A 53 3.87 -0.37 -5.85
CA ARG A 53 4.98 0.57 -5.67
C ARG A 53 6.32 -0.11 -5.95
N ARG A 54 7.17 0.57 -6.73
CA ARG A 54 8.55 0.17 -7.00
C ARG A 54 9.39 0.17 -5.73
N GLY A 55 10.50 -0.56 -5.75
CA GLY A 55 11.40 -0.65 -4.59
C GLY A 55 10.84 -1.49 -3.44
N PHE A 56 9.74 -2.23 -3.62
CA PHE A 56 9.22 -3.09 -2.56
C PHE A 56 10.29 -4.07 -2.07
N MET A 57 10.55 -4.05 -0.75
CA MET A 57 11.51 -4.95 -0.11
C MET A 57 10.78 -6.07 0.63
N SER A 58 9.83 -5.71 1.50
CA SER A 58 9.16 -6.65 2.38
C SER A 58 7.84 -6.11 2.90
N ALA A 59 6.94 -7.03 3.25
CA ALA A 59 5.77 -6.76 4.06
C ALA A 59 5.65 -7.80 5.18
N ASP A 60 5.49 -7.30 6.39
CA ASP A 60 5.22 -8.08 7.58
C ASP A 60 3.82 -7.79 8.10
N TYR A 61 3.10 -8.83 8.51
CA TYR A 61 1.76 -8.73 9.08
C TYR A 61 1.72 -9.34 10.47
N SER A 62 1.26 -8.57 11.45
CA SER A 62 1.02 -9.03 12.82
C SER A 62 -0.48 -9.29 13.03
N MET A 63 -0.84 -10.55 13.31
CA MET A 63 -2.21 -10.95 13.64
C MET A 63 -2.71 -10.31 14.94
N ASP A 64 -1.84 -10.20 15.93
CA ASP A 64 -2.21 -9.74 17.27
C ASP A 64 -2.66 -8.27 17.26
N THR A 65 -1.95 -7.45 16.48
CA THR A 65 -2.23 -6.01 16.38
C THR A 65 -3.03 -5.66 15.13
N GLY A 66 -3.09 -6.54 14.13
CA GLY A 66 -3.62 -6.22 12.80
C GLY A 66 -2.75 -5.21 12.04
N ARG A 67 -1.47 -5.06 12.39
CA ARG A 67 -0.56 -4.09 11.76
C ARG A 67 0.13 -4.72 10.56
N VAL A 68 0.21 -3.97 9.46
CA VAL A 68 1.10 -4.24 8.32
C VAL A 68 2.26 -3.26 8.36
N LEU A 69 3.48 -3.77 8.27
CA LEU A 69 4.70 -2.98 8.07
C LEU A 69 5.22 -3.26 6.66
N ALA A 70 5.17 -2.26 5.78
CA ALA A 70 5.63 -2.37 4.39
C ALA A 70 6.87 -1.50 4.17
N LYS A 71 7.99 -2.13 3.81
CA LYS A 71 9.27 -1.46 3.58
C LYS A 71 9.59 -1.35 2.09
N TYR A 72 10.01 -0.17 1.68
CA TYR A 72 10.37 0.15 0.30
C TYR A 72 11.73 0.81 0.25
N ASP A 73 12.57 0.39 -0.68
CA ASP A 73 13.84 1.01 -1.01
C ASP A 73 13.62 2.17 -1.99
N THR A 74 14.24 3.30 -1.71
CA THR A 74 14.24 4.48 -2.60
C THR A 74 15.57 4.67 -3.32
N VAL A 75 16.53 3.75 -3.20
CA VAL A 75 17.87 3.88 -3.81
C VAL A 75 17.83 4.08 -5.33
N ASP A 76 16.89 3.43 -6.02
CA ASP A 76 16.71 3.58 -7.47
C ASP A 76 15.88 4.82 -7.86
N GLU A 77 15.38 5.58 -6.89
CA GLU A 77 14.60 6.79 -7.09
C GLU A 77 15.50 8.02 -6.91
N SER A 78 15.58 8.86 -7.95
CA SER A 78 16.29 10.13 -7.86
C SER A 78 15.33 11.24 -7.49
N PHE A 79 15.63 11.94 -6.39
CA PHE A 79 14.88 13.09 -5.90
C PHE A 79 15.69 14.36 -6.15
N TRP A 80 15.02 15.44 -6.54
CA TRP A 80 15.66 16.74 -6.77
C TRP A 80 16.06 17.42 -5.45
N ASP A 81 15.29 17.16 -4.40
CA ASP A 81 15.47 17.68 -3.04
C ASP A 81 14.69 16.80 -2.03
N GLU A 82 14.86 17.09 -0.75
CA GLU A 82 14.18 16.42 0.36
C GLU A 82 12.66 16.63 0.35
N ASP A 83 12.19 17.77 -0.15
CA ASP A 83 10.75 18.05 -0.30
C ASP A 83 10.11 17.11 -1.34
N ALA A 84 10.80 16.87 -2.46
CA ALA A 84 10.40 15.93 -3.49
C ALA A 84 10.39 14.49 -2.96
N LEU A 85 11.37 14.10 -2.14
CA LEU A 85 11.37 12.80 -1.45
C LEU A 85 10.12 12.66 -0.57
N ILE A 86 9.86 13.62 0.33
CA ILE A 86 8.71 13.59 1.24
C ILE A 86 7.38 13.50 0.47
N ARG A 87 7.26 14.27 -0.62
CA ARG A 87 6.06 14.30 -1.48
C ARG A 87 5.86 13.00 -2.24
N GLN A 88 6.91 12.45 -2.85
CA GLN A 88 6.85 11.15 -3.53
C GLN A 88 6.56 10.03 -2.55
N MET A 89 7.12 10.09 -1.34
CA MET A 89 6.85 9.11 -0.30
C MET A 89 5.39 9.11 0.11
N ALA A 90 4.83 10.27 0.44
CA ALA A 90 3.42 10.42 0.78
C ALA A 90 2.51 9.95 -0.37
N THR A 91 2.83 10.36 -1.61
CA THR A 91 2.06 10.00 -2.81
C THR A 91 2.04 8.48 -3.04
N GLY A 92 3.20 7.82 -2.98
CA GLY A 92 3.28 6.38 -3.18
C GLY A 92 2.74 5.59 -1.98
N ALA A 93 2.72 6.15 -0.77
CA ALA A 93 2.10 5.51 0.39
C ALA A 93 0.59 5.30 0.16
N VAL A 94 -0.08 6.18 -0.58
CA VAL A 94 -1.49 6.01 -0.98
C VAL A 94 -1.72 4.71 -1.75
N ASP A 95 -0.82 4.37 -2.69
CA ASP A 95 -0.93 3.12 -3.46
C ASP A 95 -0.77 1.90 -2.54
N VAL A 96 0.14 2.00 -1.57
CA VAL A 96 0.36 0.95 -0.56
C VAL A 96 -0.87 0.79 0.32
N PHE A 97 -1.46 1.88 0.82
CA PHE A 97 -2.68 1.85 1.62
C PHE A 97 -3.85 1.23 0.85
N ALA A 98 -4.03 1.62 -0.41
CA ALA A 98 -5.08 1.09 -1.26
C ALA A 98 -5.02 -0.44 -1.43
N VAL A 99 -3.81 -1.01 -1.43
CA VAL A 99 -3.63 -2.47 -1.48
C VAL A 99 -3.69 -3.11 -0.10
N ALA A 100 -2.97 -2.56 0.87
CA ALA A 100 -2.78 -3.17 2.19
C ALA A 100 -4.05 -3.17 3.03
N PHE A 101 -5.01 -2.27 2.79
CA PHE A 101 -6.31 -2.27 3.46
C PHE A 101 -7.38 -3.16 2.83
N ILE A 102 -7.10 -3.82 1.70
CA ILE A 102 -8.05 -4.77 1.08
C ILE A 102 -8.42 -5.92 2.05
N PRO A 103 -7.47 -6.57 2.76
CA PRO A 103 -7.81 -7.54 3.79
C PRO A 103 -8.48 -6.85 4.99
N PRO A 104 -9.72 -7.24 5.37
CA PRO A 104 -10.48 -6.52 6.41
C PRO A 104 -9.86 -6.61 7.80
N SER A 105 -8.97 -7.58 8.04
CA SER A 105 -8.27 -7.77 9.32
C SER A 105 -7.10 -6.82 9.55
N VAL A 106 -6.66 -6.09 8.52
CA VAL A 106 -5.57 -5.09 8.64
C VAL A 106 -6.14 -3.81 9.27
N LYS A 107 -5.65 -3.42 10.43
CA LYS A 107 -6.12 -2.25 11.21
C LYS A 107 -5.26 -1.01 11.03
N VAL A 108 -3.95 -1.20 10.84
CA VAL A 108 -2.97 -0.12 10.66
C VAL A 108 -1.98 -0.55 9.59
N VAL A 109 -1.63 0.36 8.70
CA VAL A 109 -0.59 0.16 7.70
C VAL A 109 0.51 1.18 7.95
N GLU A 110 1.72 0.69 8.12
CA GLU A 110 2.93 1.48 8.32
C GLU A 110 3.82 1.32 7.08
N VAL A 111 4.08 2.43 6.40
CA VAL A 111 4.93 2.48 5.20
C VAL A 111 6.25 3.09 5.59
N VAL A 112 7.34 2.37 5.32
CA VAL A 112 8.72 2.80 5.63
C VAL A 112 9.51 2.92 4.34
N ALA A 113 10.01 4.13 4.09
CA ALA A 113 11.01 4.41 3.06
C ALA A 113 12.40 4.15 3.62
N MET A 114 13.11 3.22 3.03
CA MET A 114 14.54 3.01 3.25
C MET A 114 15.29 3.91 2.27
N VAL A 115 16.12 4.81 2.79
CA VAL A 115 16.91 5.77 2.01
C VAL A 115 18.39 5.48 2.22
N GLU A 116 19.21 5.67 1.20
CA GLU A 116 20.66 5.65 1.37
C GLU A 116 21.12 6.96 1.98
N MET A 117 21.80 6.88 3.12
CA MET A 117 22.41 8.02 3.79
C MET A 117 23.92 7.83 3.86
N THR A 118 24.66 8.87 3.48
CA THR A 118 26.12 8.89 3.58
C THR A 118 26.54 9.65 4.84
N ASP A 119 27.36 9.00 5.68
CA ASP A 119 27.92 9.64 6.87
C ASP A 119 29.02 10.67 6.51
N LYS A 120 29.48 11.42 7.52
CA LYS A 120 30.55 12.42 7.36
C LYS A 120 31.90 11.85 6.91
N TYR A 121 32.06 10.53 6.94
CA TYR A 121 33.26 9.81 6.51
C TYR A 121 33.11 9.21 5.11
N GLY A 122 31.96 9.39 4.45
CA GLY A 122 31.68 8.85 3.12
C GLY A 122 31.15 7.42 3.11
N ASN A 123 30.75 6.84 4.25
CA ASN A 123 30.14 5.52 4.27
C ASN A 123 28.64 5.63 4.05
N SER A 124 28.13 4.94 3.03
CA SER A 124 26.69 4.84 2.78
C SER A 124 26.06 3.68 3.56
N LYS A 125 24.87 3.92 4.12
CA LYS A 125 24.01 2.91 4.73
C LYS A 125 22.55 3.16 4.39
N SER A 126 21.78 2.09 4.26
CA SER A 126 20.32 2.17 4.12
C SER A 126 19.69 2.36 5.50
N GLU A 127 18.98 3.46 5.70
CA GLU A 127 18.34 3.84 6.96
C GLU A 127 16.88 4.24 6.73
N GLU A 128 16.06 4.25 7.79
CA GLU A 128 14.65 4.65 7.70
C GLU A 128 14.56 6.17 7.47
N GLY A 129 14.17 6.57 6.27
CA GLY A 129 14.10 7.97 5.86
C GLY A 129 12.75 8.60 6.20
N VAL A 130 11.65 7.96 5.78
CA VAL A 130 10.29 8.44 6.03
C VAL A 130 9.40 7.27 6.43
N THR A 131 8.72 7.40 7.56
CA THR A 131 7.75 6.43 8.07
C THR A 131 6.38 7.10 8.18
N ILE A 132 5.33 6.43 7.69
CA ILE A 132 3.94 6.91 7.76
C ILE A 132 3.05 5.76 8.22
N ALA A 133 2.41 5.90 9.38
CA ALA A 133 1.43 4.94 9.88
C ALA A 133 0.01 5.53 9.73
N LEU A 134 -0.82 4.85 8.96
CA LEU A 134 -2.22 5.21 8.75
C LEU A 134 -3.12 4.15 9.38
N PRO A 135 -4.11 4.51 10.20
CA PRO A 135 -5.11 3.58 10.70
C PRO A 135 -6.24 3.40 9.68
N ARG A 136 -6.87 2.22 9.68
CA ARG A 136 -7.98 1.89 8.77
C ARG A 136 -9.11 2.91 8.82
N GLY A 137 -9.46 3.39 10.01
CA GLY A 137 -10.58 4.32 10.20
C GLY A 137 -10.43 5.62 9.39
N GLU A 138 -9.20 6.12 9.25
CA GLU A 138 -8.88 7.29 8.43
C GLU A 138 -8.89 6.94 6.95
N TRP A 139 -8.34 5.78 6.57
CA TRP A 139 -8.39 5.29 5.19
C TRP A 139 -9.83 5.09 4.68
N GLU A 140 -10.75 4.63 5.53
CA GLU A 140 -12.16 4.45 5.18
C GLU A 140 -12.89 5.78 4.89
N GLN A 141 -12.34 6.92 5.31
CA GLN A 141 -12.85 8.24 4.92
C GLN A 141 -12.44 8.61 3.48
N VAL A 142 -11.42 7.95 2.92
CA VAL A 142 -10.93 8.17 1.57
C VAL A 142 -11.81 7.43 0.57
N LYS A 143 -12.81 8.13 0.03
CA LYS A 143 -13.77 7.55 -0.94
C LYS A 143 -13.18 7.32 -2.33
N ASP A 144 -12.22 8.16 -2.72
CA ASP A 144 -11.55 8.11 -4.03
C ASP A 144 -10.03 8.19 -3.81
N PRO A 145 -9.33 7.05 -3.79
CA PRO A 145 -7.88 7.02 -3.61
C PRO A 145 -7.11 7.79 -4.69
N ALA A 146 -7.60 7.84 -5.93
CA ALA A 146 -6.93 8.53 -7.02
C ALA A 146 -7.03 10.05 -6.83
N ALA A 147 -8.23 10.57 -6.58
CA ALA A 147 -8.42 12.00 -6.28
C ALA A 147 -7.71 12.42 -4.98
N PHE A 148 -7.64 11.53 -3.99
CA PHE A 148 -6.88 11.79 -2.76
C PHE A 148 -5.38 11.88 -3.02
N LYS A 149 -4.85 10.98 -3.86
CA LYS A 149 -3.45 11.02 -4.32
C LYS A 149 -3.14 12.30 -5.07
N ASP A 150 -4.01 12.77 -5.95
CA ASP A 150 -3.83 14.04 -6.68
C ASP A 150 -3.71 15.24 -5.72
N ARG A 151 -4.49 15.23 -4.63
CA ARG A 151 -4.39 16.26 -3.59
C ARG A 151 -3.07 16.18 -2.83
N ILE A 152 -2.59 14.98 -2.51
CA ILE A 152 -1.29 14.76 -1.84
C ILE A 152 -0.12 15.19 -2.73
N ILE A 153 -0.24 15.00 -4.05
CA ILE A 153 0.75 15.49 -5.01
C ILE A 153 0.88 17.02 -4.92
N LEU A 154 -0.21 17.74 -4.65
CA LEU A 154 -0.19 19.20 -4.48
C LEU A 154 0.25 19.61 -3.07
N ASP A 155 -0.24 18.91 -2.05
CA ASP A 155 0.03 19.18 -0.65
C ASP A 155 0.07 17.85 0.15
N PRO A 156 1.28 17.31 0.40
CA PRO A 156 1.38 16.04 1.10
C PRO A 156 1.15 16.18 2.61
N THR A 157 1.07 17.40 3.17
CA THR A 157 0.71 17.61 4.58
C THR A 157 -0.68 17.06 4.90
N ILE A 158 -1.55 16.95 3.89
CA ILE A 158 -2.87 16.32 4.00
C ILE A 158 -2.75 14.89 4.53
N LEU A 159 -1.80 14.09 4.03
CA LEU A 159 -1.61 12.72 4.50
C LEU A 159 -1.04 12.70 5.91
N TYR A 160 -0.01 13.50 6.16
CA TYR A 160 0.63 13.58 7.48
C TYR A 160 -0.33 14.09 8.56
N GLY A 161 -1.32 14.92 8.20
CA GLY A 161 -2.34 15.42 9.10
C GLY A 161 -3.42 14.42 9.51
N ILE A 162 -3.58 13.32 8.76
CA ILE A 162 -4.51 12.22 9.09
C ILE A 162 -3.79 10.93 9.51
N ALA A 163 -2.45 10.89 9.41
CA ALA A 163 -1.66 9.76 9.88
C ALA A 163 -1.74 9.67 11.42
N ASP A 164 -1.77 8.45 11.95
CA ASP A 164 -1.70 8.21 13.40
C ASP A 164 -0.32 8.59 13.95
N SER A 165 0.72 8.27 13.18
CA SER A 165 2.08 8.70 13.46
C SER A 165 2.87 8.80 12.16
N TYR A 166 3.90 9.64 12.15
CA TYR A 166 4.87 9.68 11.08
C TYR A 166 6.25 10.04 11.64
N GLN A 167 7.30 9.69 10.91
CA GLN A 167 8.67 10.06 11.24
C GLN A 167 9.39 10.44 9.96
N ILE A 168 10.11 11.55 9.98
CA ILE A 168 11.02 11.94 8.90
C ILE A 168 12.40 12.03 9.53
N HIS A 169 13.36 11.33 8.94
CA HIS A 169 14.72 11.31 9.45
C HIS A 169 15.27 12.75 9.58
N PRO A 170 15.93 13.13 10.69
CA PRO A 170 16.35 14.51 10.91
C PRO A 170 17.24 15.10 9.81
N GLY A 171 18.07 14.25 9.18
CA GLY A 171 18.90 14.63 8.04
C GLY A 171 18.10 15.04 6.81
N ILE A 172 16.90 14.47 6.62
CA ILE A 172 15.96 14.84 5.56
C ILE A 172 15.16 16.07 6.00
N TYR A 173 14.57 16.01 7.19
CA TYR A 173 13.66 17.05 7.68
C TYR A 173 14.31 18.43 7.77
N LYS A 174 15.58 18.50 8.17
CA LYS A 174 16.32 19.77 8.29
C LYS A 174 16.46 20.52 6.96
N ASN A 175 16.46 19.78 5.84
CA ASN A 175 16.64 20.35 4.51
C ASN A 175 15.30 20.48 3.75
N ALA A 176 14.19 20.07 4.37
CA ALA A 176 12.85 20.18 3.82
C ALA A 176 12.24 21.56 4.16
N ASP A 177 12.55 22.56 3.33
CA ASP A 177 12.25 23.97 3.58
C ASP A 177 10.75 24.28 3.64
N ASP A 178 9.94 23.56 2.85
CA ASP A 178 8.49 23.73 2.80
C ASP A 178 7.78 22.98 3.93
N PHE A 179 8.28 21.79 4.29
CA PHE A 179 7.64 20.93 5.29
C PHE A 179 7.98 21.28 6.73
N SER A 180 9.18 21.77 6.99
CA SER A 180 9.62 22.18 8.33
C SER A 180 8.76 23.29 8.95
N LYS A 181 8.02 24.05 8.13
CA LYS A 181 7.15 25.17 8.56
C LYS A 181 5.67 24.82 8.66
N THR A 182 5.24 23.75 7.99
CA THR A 182 3.82 23.47 7.72
C THR A 182 3.32 22.16 8.31
N MET A 183 4.22 21.23 8.64
CA MET A 183 3.82 19.95 9.22
C MET A 183 3.38 20.07 10.69
N PRO A 184 2.31 19.38 11.10
CA PRO A 184 1.87 19.34 12.49
C PRO A 184 2.92 18.63 13.35
N SER A 185 3.46 19.27 14.38
CA SER A 185 4.50 18.68 15.24
C SER A 185 4.12 17.27 15.72
N THR A 186 4.99 16.30 15.50
CA THR A 186 4.88 14.96 16.09
C THR A 186 4.85 15.06 17.61
N GLN A 187 3.86 14.44 18.25
CA GLN A 187 3.85 14.22 19.71
C GLN A 187 4.60 12.94 20.05
#